data_AF-D8LX94-F1
#
_entry.id   AF-D8LX94-F1
#
_cell.length_a   1.000
_cell.length_b   1.000
_cell.length_c   1.000
_cell.angle_alpha   90.00
_cell.angle_beta   90.00
_cell.angle_gamma   90.00
#
_symmetry.space_group_name_H-M   'P 1'
#
loop_
_entity.id
_entity.type
_entity.pdbx_description
1 polymer ?
#
loop_
_entity_poly.entity_id
_entity_poly.type
_entity_poly.pdbx_seq_one_letter_code
_entity_poly.pdbx_strand_id
1 'polypeptide(L)'
;MSIFINGSVYQSQTVRYPVQQYVEEYQVRLVNLKKEGMGRALYEGVHKNQILVAQWRDGKKNGMGLIYDKDTKRVIRRVEFRADEPINDEIVPEQRIMHGIIDSSDGTRWEGEIIDGEACGVGRIYNSMNELIYEGFYIDGGRTGNLAYEGLWCRDMRHGEGTSYDRQGNMVVKGLFLEDNFVEVNVVIRTFSDIDSLSTLTETLVVSDNTLNELAHMDLSECRKLQTLKIGSNCCKNVCSFRISRLRELQTIEIGSFSTPGISSSRYVAPSRFRSALASLRSKSPPSLSSNINPSFWTVRLLDSPSQNVAVPELQEFLLSPHTVGESGLTGCNFYGSEELQMNGVNGWFAQLNRIVLGNGAFRFAKRVELHTLPMLTELVFGDASVDFCTAFSLIDLTKLCKLELYGSCLNGCIDLKVENLFKLKNIAHKKTQENDRILKSLNNFISNSNIDPEIISFFQHYVWYTREREALSEHVHFSGTIRRMV
;
A
#
# COMPACT_ATOMS: atom_id res chain seq x y z
N MET A 1 48.14 -51.28 -5.83
CA MET A 1 46.90 -50.60 -5.39
C MET A 1 46.84 -49.26 -6.07
N SER A 2 45.68 -48.98 -6.65
CA SER A 2 45.46 -48.03 -7.74
C SER A 2 45.32 -46.58 -7.28
N ILE A 3 45.94 -45.69 -8.06
CA ILE A 3 45.52 -44.36 -8.54
C ILE A 3 44.41 -43.65 -7.73
N PHE A 4 44.73 -42.47 -7.21
CA PHE A 4 43.80 -41.33 -7.19
C PHE A 4 44.52 -40.08 -7.73
N ILE A 5 44.31 -39.83 -9.02
CA ILE A 5 44.26 -38.50 -9.61
C ILE A 5 42.79 -38.10 -9.56
N ASN A 6 42.47 -36.99 -8.90
CA ASN A 6 41.21 -36.25 -8.99
C ASN A 6 41.44 -34.96 -8.19
N GLY A 7 41.29 -33.75 -8.70
CA GLY A 7 40.71 -33.27 -9.94
C GLY A 7 40.48 -31.80 -9.67
N SER A 8 41.01 -30.94 -10.52
CA SER A 8 40.84 -29.49 -10.47
C SER A 8 39.35 -29.17 -10.43
N VAL A 9 38.83 -28.78 -9.27
CA VAL A 9 37.49 -28.21 -9.18
C VAL A 9 37.61 -26.79 -9.72
N TYR A 10 37.36 -26.66 -11.02
CA TYR A 10 36.86 -25.42 -11.60
C TYR A 10 35.63 -25.01 -10.78
N GLN A 11 35.81 -24.08 -9.84
CA GLN A 11 34.69 -23.33 -9.29
C GLN A 11 34.13 -22.46 -10.42
N SER A 12 33.07 -22.97 -11.04
CA SER A 12 32.19 -22.22 -11.94
C SER A 12 31.90 -20.83 -11.36
N GLN A 13 32.09 -19.79 -12.18
CA GLN A 13 31.76 -18.38 -11.95
C GLN A 13 30.23 -18.18 -11.81
N THR A 14 29.63 -18.84 -10.82
CA THR A 14 28.19 -18.96 -10.63
C THR A 14 27.67 -17.83 -9.74
N VAL A 15 27.86 -16.57 -10.14
CA VAL A 15 26.98 -15.51 -9.65
C VAL A 15 25.87 -15.38 -10.70
N ARG A 16 24.79 -16.15 -10.50
CA ARG A 16 23.56 -16.01 -11.29
C ARG A 16 23.00 -14.60 -11.09
N TYR A 17 22.31 -14.08 -12.10
CA TYR A 17 21.47 -12.89 -12.03
C TYR A 17 20.83 -12.66 -10.63
N PRO A 18 20.88 -11.44 -10.07
CA PRO A 18 20.40 -11.16 -8.71
C PRO A 18 18.92 -11.53 -8.52
N VAL A 19 18.67 -12.45 -7.57
CA VAL A 19 17.33 -12.94 -7.24
C VAL A 19 16.43 -11.80 -6.74
N GLN A 20 15.11 -11.93 -6.90
CA GLN A 20 14.06 -10.93 -6.61
C GLN A 20 14.13 -10.19 -5.25
N GLN A 21 14.91 -10.69 -4.29
CA GLN A 21 15.00 -10.13 -2.93
C GLN A 21 15.86 -8.87 -2.81
N TYR A 22 16.56 -8.46 -3.87
CA TYR A 22 17.51 -7.34 -3.82
C TYR A 22 17.07 -6.06 -4.52
N VAL A 23 15.83 -5.96 -5.04
CA VAL A 23 15.42 -4.75 -5.76
C VAL A 23 14.88 -3.71 -4.78
N GLU A 24 15.50 -2.54 -4.76
CA GLU A 24 15.11 -1.36 -3.97
C GLU A 24 14.02 -0.58 -4.69
N GLU A 25 14.30 -0.18 -5.93
CA GLU A 25 13.49 0.75 -6.68
C GLU A 25 13.25 0.25 -8.10
N TYR A 26 12.04 0.49 -8.59
CA TYR A 26 11.70 0.35 -10.00
C TYR A 26 11.41 1.73 -10.58
N GLN A 27 11.78 1.92 -11.84
CA GLN A 27 11.39 3.09 -12.63
C GLN A 27 10.71 2.58 -13.90
N VAL A 28 9.39 2.38 -13.82
CA VAL A 28 8.58 1.82 -14.91
C VAL A 28 7.14 2.29 -14.76
N ARG A 29 6.43 2.39 -15.89
CA ARG A 29 4.99 2.69 -15.86
C ARG A 29 4.19 1.50 -15.36
N LEU A 30 2.97 1.76 -14.91
CA LEU A 30 2.02 0.72 -14.54
C LEU A 30 0.85 0.74 -15.52
N VAL A 31 0.46 -0.43 -15.99
CA VAL A 31 -0.79 -0.64 -16.74
C VAL A 31 -1.63 -1.61 -15.93
N ASN A 32 -2.85 -1.22 -15.57
CA ASN A 32 -3.70 -1.98 -14.65
C ASN A 32 -2.95 -2.43 -13.37
N LEU A 33 -2.18 -1.52 -12.75
CA LEU A 33 -1.38 -1.74 -11.54
C LEU A 33 -0.21 -2.74 -11.69
N LYS A 34 0.15 -3.12 -12.91
CA LYS A 34 1.28 -4.01 -13.19
C LYS A 34 2.36 -3.29 -14.01
N LYS A 35 3.63 -3.55 -13.68
CA LYS A 35 4.78 -3.05 -14.46
C LYS A 35 4.65 -3.48 -15.92
N GLU A 36 4.78 -2.53 -16.83
CA GLU A 36 4.60 -2.76 -18.26
C GLU A 36 5.54 -1.85 -19.06
N GLY A 37 6.09 -2.33 -20.17
CA GLY A 37 6.98 -1.53 -21.02
C GLY A 37 8.44 -1.55 -20.55
N MET A 38 9.24 -0.62 -21.05
CA MET A 38 10.65 -0.48 -20.72
C MET A 38 10.84 0.18 -19.36
N GLY A 39 11.80 -0.31 -18.58
CA GLY A 39 12.02 0.20 -17.23
C GLY A 39 13.40 -0.07 -16.69
N ARG A 40 13.61 0.38 -15.46
CA ARG A 40 14.84 0.17 -14.69
C ARG A 40 14.53 -0.48 -13.36
N ALA A 41 15.41 -1.36 -12.92
CA ALA A 41 15.43 -1.88 -11.57
C ALA A 41 16.77 -1.56 -10.92
N LEU A 42 16.73 -0.89 -9.78
CA LEU A 42 17.89 -0.54 -8.97
C LEU A 42 17.97 -1.53 -7.81
N TYR A 43 19.14 -2.14 -7.66
CA TYR A 43 19.36 -3.13 -6.61
C TYR A 43 19.99 -2.51 -5.36
N GLU A 44 19.84 -3.23 -4.25
CA GLU A 44 20.40 -2.98 -2.93
C GLU A 44 21.49 -4.02 -2.60
N GLY A 45 22.17 -3.83 -1.46
CA GLY A 45 23.14 -4.79 -0.93
C GLY A 45 24.38 -4.95 -1.81
N VAL A 46 24.78 -6.19 -2.07
CA VAL A 46 25.99 -6.50 -2.86
C VAL A 46 25.87 -6.08 -4.33
N HIS A 47 24.64 -5.90 -4.82
CA HIS A 47 24.36 -5.46 -6.19
C HIS A 47 24.02 -3.96 -6.27
N LYS A 48 24.27 -3.17 -5.20
CA LYS A 48 23.93 -1.74 -5.18
C LYS A 48 24.54 -0.91 -6.31
N ASN A 49 25.67 -1.38 -6.85
CA ASN A 49 26.34 -0.75 -7.99
C ASN A 49 25.76 -1.15 -9.35
N GLN A 50 24.75 -2.02 -9.38
CA GLN A 50 24.18 -2.55 -10.61
C GLN A 50 22.81 -1.93 -10.88
N ILE A 51 22.51 -1.73 -12.16
CA ILE A 51 21.17 -1.34 -12.64
C ILE A 51 20.77 -2.30 -13.73
N LEU A 52 19.57 -2.87 -13.63
CA LEU A 52 18.98 -3.58 -14.74
C LEU A 52 18.08 -2.64 -15.54
N VAL A 53 18.27 -2.62 -16.85
CA VAL A 53 17.30 -2.11 -17.83
C VAL A 53 16.66 -3.31 -18.50
N ALA A 54 15.33 -3.40 -18.52
CA ALA A 54 14.65 -4.51 -19.18
C ALA A 54 13.29 -4.09 -19.74
N GLN A 55 12.59 -5.03 -20.36
CA GLN A 55 11.18 -4.90 -20.68
C GLN A 55 10.35 -5.68 -19.67
N TRP A 56 9.21 -5.11 -19.28
CA TRP A 56 8.21 -5.71 -18.43
C TRP A 56 6.94 -5.99 -19.23
N ARG A 57 6.30 -7.11 -18.93
CA ARG A 57 4.99 -7.50 -19.45
C ARG A 57 4.20 -8.18 -18.34
N ASP A 58 2.99 -7.69 -18.08
CA ASP A 58 2.11 -8.21 -17.03
C ASP A 58 2.82 -8.29 -15.65
N GLY A 59 3.62 -7.29 -15.32
CA GLY A 59 4.33 -7.18 -14.05
C GLY A 59 5.66 -7.94 -13.98
N LYS A 60 6.01 -8.74 -15.00
CA LYS A 60 7.21 -9.61 -15.01
C LYS A 60 8.21 -9.18 -16.07
N LYS A 61 9.51 -9.40 -15.83
CA LYS A 61 10.53 -9.18 -16.86
C LYS A 61 10.29 -10.12 -18.05
N ASN A 62 10.37 -9.58 -19.25
CA ASN A 62 10.10 -10.32 -20.48
C ASN A 62 10.90 -9.71 -21.64
N GLY A 63 11.69 -10.52 -22.35
CA GLY A 63 12.58 -10.07 -23.41
C GLY A 63 13.99 -9.75 -22.92
N MET A 64 14.76 -9.04 -23.75
CA MET A 64 16.14 -8.68 -23.46
C MET A 64 16.23 -7.71 -22.28
N GLY A 65 17.23 -7.89 -21.43
CA GLY A 65 17.62 -7.01 -20.34
C GLY A 65 19.14 -6.85 -20.26
N LEU A 66 19.58 -5.72 -19.73
CA LEU A 66 20.97 -5.31 -19.66
C LEU A 66 21.29 -4.90 -18.24
N ILE A 67 22.38 -5.44 -17.68
CA ILE A 67 22.88 -4.99 -16.38
C ILE A 67 24.07 -4.09 -16.60
N TYR A 68 24.02 -2.91 -16.00
CA TYR A 68 25.05 -1.88 -16.04
C TYR A 68 25.71 -1.77 -14.68
N ASP A 69 27.00 -1.44 -14.67
CA ASP A 69 27.71 -0.96 -13.49
C ASP A 69 27.59 0.58 -13.39
N LYS A 70 27.14 1.09 -12.24
CA LYS A 70 26.84 2.51 -12.04
C LYS A 70 28.07 3.39 -12.04
N ASP A 71 29.24 2.87 -11.66
CA ASP A 71 30.46 3.66 -11.53
C ASP A 71 31.17 3.77 -12.88
N THR A 72 31.41 2.63 -13.50
CA THR A 72 32.09 2.53 -14.81
C THR A 72 31.16 2.85 -15.98
N LYS A 73 29.85 2.88 -15.72
CA LYS A 73 28.78 3.03 -16.70
C LYS A 73 28.74 1.93 -17.76
N ARG A 74 29.46 0.83 -17.62
CA ARG A 74 29.54 -0.25 -18.64
C ARG A 74 28.42 -1.28 -18.50
N VAL A 75 28.02 -1.88 -19.62
CA VAL A 75 27.24 -3.13 -19.59
C VAL A 75 28.13 -4.25 -19.09
N ILE A 76 27.69 -4.94 -18.06
CA ILE A 76 28.39 -6.09 -17.49
C ILE A 76 27.72 -7.41 -17.88
N ARG A 77 26.42 -7.40 -18.21
CA ARG A 77 25.65 -8.59 -18.59
C ARG A 77 24.52 -8.29 -19.57
N ARG A 78 24.26 -9.25 -20.45
CA ARG A 78 23.05 -9.35 -21.27
C ARG A 78 22.23 -10.54 -20.80
N VAL A 79 20.96 -10.32 -20.46
CA VAL A 79 20.08 -11.35 -19.89
C VAL A 79 18.77 -11.36 -20.63
N GLU A 80 18.34 -12.51 -21.14
CA GLU A 80 17.02 -12.66 -21.74
C GLU A 80 16.05 -13.26 -20.71
N PHE A 81 14.90 -12.62 -20.52
CA PHE A 81 13.89 -13.02 -19.55
C PHE A 81 12.65 -13.61 -20.22
N ARG A 82 12.10 -14.65 -19.60
CA ARG A 82 10.75 -15.14 -19.87
C ARG A 82 9.96 -15.19 -18.57
N ALA A 83 9.11 -14.19 -18.36
CA ALA A 83 8.25 -14.10 -17.18
C ALA A 83 9.06 -14.16 -15.86
N ASP A 84 10.03 -13.25 -15.73
CA ASP A 84 11.06 -13.15 -14.68
C ASP A 84 12.13 -14.24 -14.66
N GLU A 85 11.98 -15.35 -15.40
CA GLU A 85 13.02 -16.38 -15.49
C GLU A 85 14.12 -15.96 -16.46
N PRO A 86 15.39 -15.88 -16.04
CA PRO A 86 16.51 -15.68 -16.97
C PRO A 86 16.71 -16.96 -17.79
N ILE A 87 16.43 -16.91 -19.08
CA ILE A 87 16.60 -18.03 -20.01
C ILE A 87 17.96 -17.99 -20.73
N ASN A 88 18.58 -16.81 -20.80
CA ASN A 88 19.96 -16.62 -21.22
C ASN A 88 20.61 -15.57 -20.30
N ASP A 89 21.88 -15.75 -19.93
CA ASP A 89 22.64 -14.85 -19.05
C ASP A 89 24.11 -14.86 -19.51
N GLU A 90 24.47 -13.86 -20.30
CA GLU A 90 25.80 -13.68 -20.88
C GLU A 90 26.56 -12.60 -20.10
N ILE A 91 27.73 -12.96 -19.57
CA ILE A 91 28.67 -11.97 -19.02
C ILE A 91 29.34 -11.28 -20.19
N VAL A 92 29.23 -9.95 -20.23
CA VAL A 92 29.93 -9.14 -21.22
C VAL A 92 31.38 -8.99 -20.73
N PRO A 93 32.37 -9.57 -21.42
CA PRO A 93 33.77 -9.44 -21.02
C PRO A 93 34.21 -7.98 -21.14
N GLU A 94 35.27 -7.59 -20.42
CA GLU A 94 35.89 -6.28 -20.62
C GLU A 94 36.40 -6.17 -22.05
N GLN A 95 35.62 -5.53 -22.91
CA GLN A 95 35.96 -5.30 -24.31
C GLN A 95 36.92 -4.11 -24.43
N ARG A 96 37.78 -4.17 -25.45
CA ARG A 96 38.67 -3.07 -25.79
C ARG A 96 37.86 -1.96 -26.45
N ILE A 97 37.63 -0.89 -25.71
CA ILE A 97 37.03 0.33 -26.22
C ILE A 97 37.91 0.88 -27.36
N MET A 98 37.31 1.08 -28.52
CA MET A 98 37.93 1.82 -29.64
C MET A 98 37.19 3.13 -29.84
N HIS A 99 37.81 4.11 -30.47
CA HIS A 99 37.09 5.30 -30.95
C HIS A 99 36.84 5.14 -32.45
N GLY A 100 35.64 5.46 -32.91
CA GLY A 100 35.31 5.42 -34.33
C GLY A 100 33.95 6.03 -34.64
N ILE A 101 33.45 5.72 -35.84
CA ILE A 101 32.24 6.29 -36.42
C ILE A 101 31.28 5.16 -36.80
N ILE A 102 30.00 5.28 -36.46
CA ILE A 102 28.94 4.36 -36.89
C ILE A 102 27.84 5.18 -37.56
N ASP A 103 27.56 4.88 -38.83
CA ASP A 103 26.43 5.45 -39.57
C ASP A 103 25.21 4.52 -39.44
N SER A 104 24.09 5.06 -38.96
CA SER A 104 22.82 4.34 -38.86
C SER A 104 21.99 4.49 -40.14
N SER A 105 21.08 3.55 -40.37
CA SER A 105 20.23 3.50 -41.56
C SER A 105 19.21 4.64 -41.66
N ASP A 106 18.91 5.32 -40.54
CA ASP A 106 18.07 6.52 -40.48
C ASP A 106 18.82 7.81 -40.85
N GLY A 107 20.12 7.69 -41.18
CA GLY A 107 21.00 8.80 -41.51
C GLY A 107 21.62 9.49 -40.30
N THR A 108 21.41 8.99 -39.08
CA THR A 108 22.15 9.45 -37.90
C THR A 108 23.56 8.87 -37.87
N ARG A 109 24.52 9.59 -37.27
CA ARG A 109 25.92 9.19 -37.16
C ARG A 109 26.41 9.29 -35.73
N TRP A 110 26.95 8.21 -35.18
CA TRP A 110 27.72 8.20 -33.94
C TRP A 110 29.19 8.48 -34.20
N GLU A 111 29.81 9.32 -33.37
CA GLU A 111 31.25 9.52 -33.29
C GLU A 111 31.70 9.41 -31.84
N GLY A 112 32.44 8.36 -31.50
CA GLY A 112 32.87 8.16 -30.12
C GLY A 112 33.38 6.76 -29.84
N GLU A 113 33.22 6.34 -28.60
CA GLU A 113 33.59 5.01 -28.15
C GLU A 113 32.74 3.93 -28.87
N ILE A 114 33.37 2.81 -29.24
CA ILE A 114 32.78 1.67 -29.96
C ILE A 114 33.28 0.39 -29.33
N ILE A 115 32.35 -0.55 -29.17
CA ILE A 115 32.59 -1.92 -28.70
C ILE A 115 31.91 -2.87 -29.68
N ASP A 116 32.64 -3.84 -30.22
CA ASP A 116 32.14 -4.87 -31.16
C ASP A 116 31.33 -4.34 -32.35
N GLY A 117 31.67 -3.13 -32.82
CA GLY A 117 30.98 -2.46 -33.94
C GLY A 117 29.71 -1.71 -33.54
N GLU A 118 29.38 -1.65 -32.25
CA GLU A 118 28.25 -0.91 -31.70
C GLU A 118 28.71 0.35 -30.97
N ALA A 119 27.91 1.40 -31.05
CA ALA A 119 28.15 2.66 -30.37
C ALA A 119 28.04 2.43 -28.85
N CYS A 120 29.02 2.92 -28.10
CA CYS A 120 29.08 2.78 -26.64
C CYS A 120 29.84 3.94 -26.01
N GLY A 121 29.86 4.06 -24.69
CA GLY A 121 30.74 5.00 -24.00
C GLY A 121 30.55 6.47 -24.39
N VAL A 122 31.58 7.29 -24.21
CA VAL A 122 31.51 8.74 -24.52
C VAL A 122 31.55 8.99 -26.02
N GLY A 123 30.65 9.83 -26.53
CA GLY A 123 30.65 10.26 -27.93
C GLY A 123 29.53 11.22 -28.29
N ARG A 124 29.29 11.38 -29.60
CA ARG A 124 28.42 12.38 -30.20
C ARG A 124 27.50 11.74 -31.23
N ILE A 125 26.24 12.16 -31.29
CA ILE A 125 25.32 11.78 -32.39
C ILE A 125 25.00 13.00 -33.21
N TYR A 126 25.15 12.86 -34.52
CA TYR A 126 24.74 13.84 -35.51
C TYR A 126 23.51 13.32 -36.26
N ASN A 127 22.57 14.19 -36.60
CA ASN A 127 21.44 13.83 -37.46
C ASN A 127 21.87 13.78 -38.94
N SER A 128 20.92 13.43 -39.82
CA SER A 128 21.15 13.36 -41.28
C SER A 128 21.52 14.69 -41.94
N MET A 129 21.30 15.81 -41.26
CA MET A 129 21.73 17.15 -41.68
C MET A 129 23.12 17.52 -41.14
N ASN A 130 23.84 16.57 -40.53
CA ASN A 130 25.13 16.75 -39.88
C ASN A 130 25.10 17.76 -38.71
N GLU A 131 23.93 17.94 -38.08
CA GLU A 131 23.78 18.75 -36.87
C GLU A 131 24.01 17.88 -35.63
N LEU A 132 24.79 18.36 -34.67
CA LEU A 132 25.03 17.67 -33.42
C LEU A 132 23.74 17.68 -32.57
N ILE A 133 23.13 16.51 -32.38
CA ILE A 133 21.88 16.35 -31.63
C ILE A 133 22.09 15.74 -30.23
N TYR A 134 23.29 15.25 -29.95
CA TYR A 134 23.64 14.66 -28.67
C TYR A 134 25.16 14.61 -28.48
N GLU A 135 25.64 14.87 -27.27
CA GLU A 135 27.02 14.65 -26.85
C GLU A 135 27.03 14.10 -25.43
N GLY A 136 27.60 12.93 -25.20
CA GLY A 136 27.71 12.32 -23.88
C GLY A 136 27.92 10.81 -23.90
N PHE A 137 27.57 10.13 -22.82
CA PHE A 137 27.78 8.70 -22.68
C PHE A 137 26.60 7.86 -23.21
N TYR A 138 26.83 7.05 -24.25
CA TYR A 138 25.87 6.25 -25.00
C TYR A 138 26.11 4.76 -24.75
N ILE A 139 25.10 3.94 -24.48
CA ILE A 139 25.25 2.47 -24.50
C ILE A 139 23.96 1.83 -24.98
N ASP A 140 24.05 1.05 -26.06
CA ASP A 140 22.95 0.22 -26.59
C ASP A 140 21.62 1.00 -26.68
N GLY A 141 21.70 2.20 -27.25
CA GLY A 141 20.61 3.18 -27.36
C GLY A 141 20.47 4.13 -26.17
N GLY A 142 20.97 3.82 -24.98
CA GLY A 142 20.89 4.71 -23.82
C GLY A 142 21.89 5.86 -23.86
N ARG A 143 21.42 7.10 -24.07
CA ARG A 143 22.21 8.35 -24.05
C ARG A 143 22.40 8.90 -22.62
N THR A 144 23.30 9.86 -22.39
CA THR A 144 23.44 10.75 -21.21
C THR A 144 24.33 11.95 -21.59
N GLY A 145 23.77 13.12 -21.91
CA GLY A 145 24.56 14.34 -22.19
C GLY A 145 23.86 15.43 -23.03
N ASN A 146 24.59 16.50 -23.38
CA ASN A 146 24.06 17.84 -23.63
C ASN A 146 23.93 18.19 -25.12
N LEU A 147 22.68 18.30 -25.61
CA LEU A 147 22.30 19.27 -26.66
C LEU A 147 20.78 19.44 -26.84
N ALA A 148 19.99 18.40 -26.54
CA ALA A 148 18.53 18.51 -26.49
C ALA A 148 17.92 18.02 -25.17
N TYR A 149 18.63 17.16 -24.44
CA TYR A 149 18.16 16.61 -23.18
C TYR A 149 19.31 16.10 -22.30
N GLU A 150 19.43 16.66 -21.10
CA GLU A 150 20.31 16.22 -20.04
C GLU A 150 19.52 15.37 -19.04
N GLY A 151 19.80 14.08 -18.97
CA GLY A 151 19.08 13.19 -18.06
C GLY A 151 19.38 11.73 -18.30
N LEU A 152 18.63 10.87 -17.62
CA LEU A 152 18.74 9.43 -17.79
C LEU A 152 18.02 8.97 -19.06
N TRP A 153 18.51 7.87 -19.63
CA TRP A 153 17.91 7.23 -20.79
C TRP A 153 17.75 5.73 -20.56
N CYS A 154 16.77 5.14 -21.23
CA CYS A 154 16.44 3.74 -21.19
C CYS A 154 16.13 3.28 -22.62
N ARG A 155 17.09 2.60 -23.28
CA ARG A 155 17.01 2.20 -24.70
C ARG A 155 16.51 3.32 -25.63
N ASP A 156 17.26 4.41 -25.66
CA ASP A 156 17.00 5.58 -26.52
C ASP A 156 15.73 6.38 -26.22
N MET A 157 15.07 6.10 -25.11
CA MET A 157 13.96 6.91 -24.60
C MET A 157 14.38 7.65 -23.33
N ARG A 158 13.93 8.90 -23.18
CA ARG A 158 14.13 9.68 -21.95
C ARG A 158 13.48 8.93 -20.77
N HIS A 159 14.22 8.83 -19.68
CA HIS A 159 13.82 8.06 -18.50
C HIS A 159 14.32 8.75 -17.23
N GLY A 160 13.74 8.46 -16.07
CA GLY A 160 14.17 9.04 -14.80
C GLY A 160 14.16 10.58 -14.82
N GLU A 161 15.00 11.21 -14.00
CA GLU A 161 15.14 12.67 -13.98
C GLU A 161 15.87 13.17 -15.24
N GLY A 162 15.37 14.27 -15.80
CA GLY A 162 16.03 14.97 -16.88
C GLY A 162 15.49 16.36 -17.19
N THR A 163 16.20 17.06 -18.05
CA THR A 163 15.96 18.43 -18.49
C THR A 163 16.11 18.50 -20.00
N SER A 164 15.06 18.90 -20.72
CA SER A 164 15.13 19.17 -22.16
C SER A 164 15.41 20.64 -22.44
N TYR A 165 16.11 20.90 -23.54
CA TYR A 165 16.50 22.23 -24.01
C TYR A 165 16.01 22.45 -25.45
N ASP A 166 15.74 23.71 -25.82
CA ASP A 166 15.48 24.10 -27.20
C ASP A 166 16.78 24.20 -28.01
N ARG A 167 16.66 24.54 -29.31
CA ARG A 167 17.82 24.68 -30.21
C ARG A 167 18.76 25.84 -29.85
N GLN A 168 18.30 26.76 -29.02
CA GLN A 168 19.07 27.89 -28.52
C GLN A 168 19.70 27.57 -27.15
N GLY A 169 19.48 26.35 -26.62
CA GLY A 169 19.98 25.91 -25.32
C GLY A 169 19.14 26.38 -24.14
N ASN A 170 17.95 26.97 -24.37
CA ASN A 170 17.06 27.36 -23.28
C ASN A 170 16.32 26.14 -22.75
N MET A 171 16.20 26.03 -21.43
CA MET A 171 15.44 24.95 -20.79
C MET A 171 13.96 25.03 -21.20
N VAL A 172 13.45 23.93 -21.74
CA VAL A 172 12.03 23.77 -22.13
C VAL A 172 11.23 23.08 -21.03
N VAL A 173 11.77 21.98 -20.49
CA VAL A 173 11.10 21.19 -19.46
C VAL A 173 12.12 20.48 -18.58
N LYS A 174 11.83 20.38 -17.29
CA LYS A 174 12.59 19.60 -16.32
C LYS A 174 11.62 18.75 -15.50
N GLY A 175 11.93 17.46 -15.32
CA GLY A 175 11.12 16.57 -14.50
C GLY A 175 11.46 15.10 -14.73
N LEU A 176 10.49 14.23 -14.43
CA LEU A 176 10.62 12.78 -14.54
C LEU A 176 10.05 12.29 -15.87
N PHE A 177 10.74 11.33 -16.47
CA PHE A 177 10.37 10.69 -17.72
C PHE A 177 10.30 9.17 -17.54
N LEU A 178 9.36 8.53 -18.23
CA LEU A 178 9.32 7.08 -18.42
C LEU A 178 8.94 6.83 -19.88
N GLU A 179 9.82 6.17 -20.64
CA GLU A 179 9.60 5.87 -22.05
C GLU A 179 9.23 7.14 -22.86
N ASP A 180 10.02 8.21 -22.73
CA ASP A 180 9.80 9.53 -23.34
C ASP A 180 8.59 10.33 -22.86
N ASN A 181 7.72 9.73 -22.04
CA ASN A 181 6.56 10.42 -21.50
C ASN A 181 6.92 11.12 -20.20
N PHE A 182 6.46 12.36 -20.05
CA PHE A 182 6.57 13.09 -18.79
C PHE A 182 5.67 12.43 -17.74
N VAL A 183 6.16 12.31 -16.51
CA VAL A 183 5.47 11.59 -15.43
C VAL A 183 5.09 12.54 -14.32
N GLU A 184 3.80 12.55 -13.99
CA GLU A 184 3.30 13.21 -12.79
C GLU A 184 3.47 12.29 -11.58
N VAL A 185 4.13 12.79 -10.52
CA VAL A 185 4.22 12.09 -9.24
C VAL A 185 2.97 12.27 -8.37
N ASN A 186 2.15 13.28 -8.69
CA ASN A 186 0.87 13.57 -8.04
C ASN A 186 -0.28 13.12 -8.93
N VAL A 187 -0.70 11.87 -8.80
CA VAL A 187 -1.71 11.27 -9.67
C VAL A 187 -3.11 11.43 -9.06
N VAL A 188 -4.05 11.94 -9.85
CA VAL A 188 -5.47 12.02 -9.50
C VAL A 188 -6.29 11.12 -10.41
N ILE A 189 -6.85 10.05 -9.85
CA ILE A 189 -7.77 9.15 -10.55
C ILE A 189 -9.19 9.69 -10.41
N ARG A 190 -9.79 10.12 -11.52
CA ARG A 190 -11.19 10.59 -11.60
C ARG A 190 -12.11 9.58 -12.28
N THR A 191 -11.54 8.70 -13.07
CA THR A 191 -12.22 7.64 -13.81
C THR A 191 -11.37 6.37 -13.81
N PHE A 192 -11.95 5.22 -14.18
CA PHE A 192 -11.22 3.96 -14.27
C PHE A 192 -10.02 4.03 -15.24
N SER A 193 -10.14 4.75 -16.36
CA SER A 193 -9.06 4.89 -17.34
C SER A 193 -7.84 5.65 -16.83
N ASP A 194 -7.97 6.45 -15.77
CA ASP A 194 -6.86 7.22 -15.22
C ASP A 194 -5.85 6.33 -14.47
N ILE A 195 -6.18 5.06 -14.21
CA ILE A 195 -5.33 4.11 -13.49
C ILE A 195 -3.99 3.87 -14.19
N ASP A 196 -3.93 4.00 -15.50
CA ASP A 196 -2.71 3.85 -16.31
C ASP A 196 -1.79 5.08 -16.23
N SER A 197 -2.22 6.15 -15.54
CA SER A 197 -1.36 7.28 -15.18
C SER A 197 -0.43 6.96 -14.01
N LEU A 198 -0.65 5.84 -13.32
CA LEU A 198 0.21 5.39 -12.23
C LEU A 198 1.56 4.89 -12.75
N SER A 199 2.58 5.12 -11.94
CA SER A 199 3.91 4.55 -12.17
C SER A 199 4.53 4.13 -10.84
N THR A 200 5.67 3.45 -10.89
CA THR A 200 6.44 3.14 -9.69
C THR A 200 7.03 4.39 -9.00
N LEU A 201 6.97 5.54 -9.67
CA LEU A 201 7.43 6.85 -9.20
C LEU A 201 6.29 7.70 -8.58
N THR A 202 5.04 7.23 -8.57
CA THR A 202 3.92 7.98 -7.98
C THR A 202 4.14 8.18 -6.48
N GLU A 203 4.14 9.44 -6.05
CA GLU A 203 4.33 9.87 -4.65
C GLU A 203 3.00 10.19 -3.96
N THR A 204 2.06 10.79 -4.67
CA THR A 204 0.72 11.08 -4.17
C THR A 204 -0.32 10.46 -5.08
N LEU A 205 -1.22 9.68 -4.50
CA LEU A 205 -2.37 9.11 -5.20
C LEU A 205 -3.66 9.62 -4.55
N VAL A 206 -4.46 10.35 -5.33
CA VAL A 206 -5.82 10.77 -4.96
C VAL A 206 -6.82 10.07 -5.86
N VAL A 207 -7.68 9.22 -5.29
CA VAL A 207 -8.82 8.63 -5.98
C VAL A 207 -10.05 9.47 -5.67
N SER A 208 -10.69 10.01 -6.70
CA SER A 208 -11.90 10.83 -6.56
C SER A 208 -13.10 9.97 -6.17
N ASP A 209 -14.13 10.61 -5.62
CA ASP A 209 -15.36 9.94 -5.22
C ASP A 209 -15.98 9.10 -6.35
N ASN A 210 -16.68 8.03 -5.98
CA ASN A 210 -17.40 7.13 -6.90
C ASN A 210 -16.54 6.42 -7.96
N THR A 211 -15.23 6.33 -7.76
CA THR A 211 -14.27 5.82 -8.77
C THR A 211 -13.74 4.42 -8.42
N LEU A 212 -13.14 3.72 -9.39
CA LEU A 212 -12.54 2.38 -9.25
C LEU A 212 -13.52 1.31 -8.76
N ASN A 213 -14.81 1.48 -9.03
CA ASN A 213 -15.84 0.52 -8.61
C ASN A 213 -15.86 -0.73 -9.50
N GLU A 214 -15.20 -0.69 -10.65
CA GLU A 214 -15.04 -1.79 -11.61
C GLU A 214 -13.90 -2.74 -11.22
N LEU A 215 -13.01 -2.29 -10.34
CA LEU A 215 -11.77 -2.99 -10.02
C LEU A 215 -12.04 -4.20 -9.12
N ALA A 216 -11.55 -5.38 -9.50
CA ALA A 216 -11.63 -6.59 -8.68
C ALA A 216 -10.45 -6.69 -7.69
N HIS A 217 -9.27 -6.22 -8.06
CA HIS A 217 -8.06 -6.29 -7.24
C HIS A 217 -7.30 -4.98 -7.32
N MET A 218 -6.93 -4.43 -6.17
CA MET A 218 -6.16 -3.21 -6.07
C MET A 218 -4.86 -3.50 -5.31
N ASP A 219 -3.79 -3.76 -6.05
CA ASP A 219 -2.45 -3.99 -5.50
C ASP A 219 -1.56 -2.79 -5.82
N LEU A 220 -1.23 -1.98 -4.81
CA LEU A 220 -0.38 -0.81 -4.96
C LEU A 220 1.09 -1.11 -4.69
N SER A 221 1.48 -2.37 -4.49
CA SER A 221 2.81 -2.75 -3.97
C SER A 221 4.01 -2.32 -4.84
N GLU A 222 3.76 -1.91 -6.09
CA GLU A 222 4.78 -1.40 -7.01
C GLU A 222 4.97 0.13 -6.89
N CYS A 223 4.04 0.85 -6.27
CA CYS A 223 4.13 2.30 -6.03
C CYS A 223 5.04 2.58 -4.81
N ARG A 224 6.30 2.15 -4.86
CA ARG A 224 7.21 2.15 -3.70
C ARG A 224 7.55 3.54 -3.18
N LYS A 225 7.44 4.56 -4.05
CA LYS A 225 7.60 5.99 -3.75
C LYS A 225 6.34 6.64 -3.18
N LEU A 226 5.23 5.90 -3.04
CA LEU A 226 3.96 6.46 -2.58
C LEU A 226 4.08 6.92 -1.12
N GLN A 227 3.90 8.22 -0.91
CA GLN A 227 3.91 8.91 0.38
C GLN A 227 2.51 9.20 0.89
N THR A 228 1.58 9.54 -0.01
CA THR A 228 0.21 9.90 0.34
C THR A 228 -0.79 9.10 -0.48
N LEU A 229 -1.66 8.35 0.20
CA LEU A 229 -2.80 7.68 -0.41
C LEU A 229 -4.10 8.27 0.12
N LYS A 230 -4.86 8.93 -0.76
CA LYS A 230 -6.21 9.43 -0.46
C LYS A 230 -7.21 8.75 -1.37
N ILE A 231 -8.18 8.07 -0.78
CA ILE A 231 -9.32 7.50 -1.50
C ILE A 231 -10.55 8.29 -1.08
N GLY A 232 -11.29 8.84 -2.03
CA GLY A 232 -12.54 9.56 -1.82
C GLY A 232 -13.65 8.66 -1.28
N SER A 233 -14.89 9.11 -1.31
CA SER A 233 -16.06 8.35 -0.86
C SER A 233 -16.67 7.52 -1.99
N ASN A 234 -17.34 6.41 -1.65
CA ASN A 234 -18.04 5.51 -2.59
C ASN A 234 -17.14 4.83 -3.65
N CYS A 235 -15.87 4.58 -3.34
CA CYS A 235 -14.89 3.99 -4.24
C CYS A 235 -14.62 2.51 -3.98
N CYS A 236 -14.02 1.82 -4.95
CA CYS A 236 -13.51 0.45 -4.78
C CYS A 236 -14.55 -0.58 -4.31
N LYS A 237 -15.84 -0.41 -4.65
CA LYS A 237 -16.95 -1.22 -4.12
C LYS A 237 -16.90 -2.71 -4.48
N ASN A 238 -16.33 -3.06 -5.64
CA ASN A 238 -16.21 -4.44 -6.10
C ASN A 238 -14.81 -5.03 -5.94
N VAL A 239 -13.88 -4.29 -5.35
CA VAL A 239 -12.55 -4.83 -5.04
C VAL A 239 -12.78 -6.02 -4.11
N CYS A 240 -12.08 -7.14 -4.29
CA CYS A 240 -12.09 -8.31 -3.43
C CYS A 240 -10.72 -8.55 -2.74
N SER A 241 -9.69 -7.82 -3.17
CA SER A 241 -8.38 -7.77 -2.54
C SER A 241 -7.77 -6.37 -2.66
N PHE A 242 -7.42 -5.76 -1.53
CA PHE A 242 -6.70 -4.49 -1.45
C PHE A 242 -5.35 -4.73 -0.78
N ARG A 243 -4.25 -4.52 -1.50
CA ARG A 243 -2.90 -4.73 -1.01
C ARG A 243 -2.10 -3.44 -1.06
N ILE A 244 -1.62 -3.05 0.10
CA ILE A 244 -0.60 -2.02 0.30
C ILE A 244 0.54 -2.72 1.02
N SER A 245 1.61 -3.04 0.29
CA SER A 245 2.83 -3.64 0.85
C SER A 245 4.04 -3.02 0.17
N ARG A 246 5.21 -3.01 0.82
CA ARG A 246 6.48 -2.51 0.23
C ARG A 246 6.50 -1.00 -0.14
N LEU A 247 5.49 -0.22 0.26
CA LEU A 247 5.42 1.24 0.10
C LEU A 247 6.26 1.92 1.19
N ARG A 248 7.58 1.84 1.04
CA ARG A 248 8.53 2.26 2.08
C ARG A 248 8.42 3.74 2.44
N GLU A 249 7.88 4.57 1.55
CA GLU A 249 7.80 6.01 1.76
C GLU A 249 6.43 6.49 2.27
N LEU A 250 5.50 5.56 2.56
CA LEU A 250 4.10 5.89 2.86
C LEU A 250 3.94 6.53 4.24
N GLN A 251 3.44 7.76 4.25
CA GLN A 251 3.26 8.59 5.45
C GLN A 251 1.80 8.71 5.85
N THR A 252 0.89 8.81 4.88
CA THR A 252 -0.53 9.05 5.14
C THR A 252 -1.44 8.15 4.32
N ILE A 253 -2.45 7.60 4.99
CA ILE A 253 -3.57 6.90 4.36
C ILE A 253 -4.86 7.57 4.83
N GLU A 254 -5.66 8.04 3.89
CA GLU A 254 -6.99 8.58 4.11
C GLU A 254 -8.00 7.87 3.20
N ILE A 255 -9.04 7.26 3.77
CA ILE A 255 -10.10 6.58 3.00
C ILE A 255 -11.46 7.16 3.36
N GLY A 256 -12.19 7.67 2.37
CA GLY A 256 -13.51 8.27 2.49
C GLY A 256 -14.63 7.26 2.74
N SER A 257 -15.85 7.77 2.92
CA SER A 257 -16.99 6.96 3.35
C SER A 257 -17.46 6.00 2.29
N PHE A 258 -17.84 4.79 2.70
CA PHE A 258 -18.29 3.70 1.84
C PHE A 258 -17.30 3.32 0.74
N SER A 259 -16.03 3.71 0.92
CA SER A 259 -14.92 3.28 0.10
C SER A 259 -14.27 2.09 0.78
N THR A 260 -13.97 1.09 -0.02
CA THR A 260 -13.73 -0.31 0.38
C THR A 260 -15.00 -1.16 0.34
N PRO A 261 -14.87 -2.43 -0.06
CA PRO A 261 -15.94 -3.40 -0.18
C PRO A 261 -16.45 -3.83 1.19
N GLY A 262 -17.35 -3.03 1.72
CA GLY A 262 -18.40 -3.46 2.62
C GLY A 262 -19.64 -3.78 1.80
N ILE A 263 -20.43 -4.76 2.25
CA ILE A 263 -21.77 -5.01 1.73
C ILE A 263 -22.50 -3.67 1.58
N SER A 264 -22.95 -3.31 0.37
CA SER A 264 -23.80 -2.13 0.17
C SER A 264 -24.92 -2.19 1.21
N SER A 265 -25.17 -1.11 1.96
CA SER A 265 -26.14 -1.04 3.07
C SER A 265 -27.52 -1.66 2.76
N SER A 266 -27.90 -1.76 1.47
CA SER A 266 -29.11 -2.40 0.96
C SER A 266 -29.11 -3.93 0.85
N ARG A 267 -27.97 -4.63 1.00
CA ARG A 267 -27.82 -6.09 0.78
C ARG A 267 -27.32 -6.85 2.02
N TYR A 268 -27.72 -6.36 3.19
CA TYR A 268 -27.33 -6.90 4.48
C TYR A 268 -27.84 -8.33 4.73
N VAL A 269 -26.96 -9.21 5.20
CA VAL A 269 -27.34 -10.40 5.96
C VAL A 269 -26.48 -10.47 7.23
N ALA A 270 -27.11 -10.30 8.38
CA ALA A 270 -26.49 -10.58 9.68
C ALA A 270 -25.92 -12.00 9.69
N PRO A 271 -24.67 -12.22 10.14
CA PRO A 271 -24.16 -13.55 10.42
C PRO A 271 -25.13 -14.28 11.35
N SER A 272 -25.40 -15.57 11.11
CA SER A 272 -26.38 -16.36 11.85
C SER A 272 -26.23 -16.26 13.37
N ARG A 273 -24.99 -16.20 13.87
CA ARG A 273 -24.66 -16.02 15.30
C ARG A 273 -25.16 -14.71 15.93
N PHE A 274 -25.31 -13.64 15.14
CA PHE A 274 -25.82 -12.34 15.61
C PHE A 274 -27.30 -12.15 15.30
N ARG A 275 -27.95 -13.06 14.55
CA ARG A 275 -29.36 -12.93 14.16
C ARG A 275 -30.31 -12.90 15.36
N SER A 276 -30.03 -13.66 16.41
CA SER A 276 -30.80 -13.65 17.67
C SER A 276 -30.65 -12.33 18.42
N ALA A 277 -29.40 -11.83 18.56
CA ALA A 277 -29.11 -10.53 19.17
C ALA A 277 -29.76 -9.37 18.38
N LEU A 278 -29.72 -9.41 17.05
CA LEU A 278 -30.32 -8.41 16.15
C LEU A 278 -31.84 -8.52 16.02
N ALA A 279 -32.43 -9.70 16.22
CA ALA A 279 -33.88 -9.87 16.27
C ALA A 279 -34.49 -9.13 17.47
N SER A 280 -33.76 -9.05 18.59
CA SER A 280 -34.16 -8.30 19.79
C SER A 280 -34.06 -6.76 19.66
N LEU A 281 -33.52 -6.27 18.54
CA LEU A 281 -33.13 -4.87 18.31
C LEU A 281 -34.07 -4.10 17.34
N ARG A 282 -35.10 -4.73 16.78
CA ARG A 282 -35.91 -4.12 15.70
C ARG A 282 -37.02 -3.19 16.19
N SER A 283 -36.95 -1.92 15.80
CA SER A 283 -38.14 -1.07 15.59
C SER A 283 -38.34 -0.60 14.15
N LYS A 284 -37.40 -0.82 13.21
CA LYS A 284 -37.63 -0.56 11.78
C LYS A 284 -36.99 -1.66 10.92
N SER A 285 -37.77 -2.15 9.96
CA SER A 285 -37.53 -3.29 9.07
C SER A 285 -36.26 -3.17 8.21
N PRO A 286 -35.43 -4.23 8.05
CA PRO A 286 -34.39 -4.26 7.03
C PRO A 286 -34.95 -4.57 5.64
N PRO A 287 -34.36 -4.03 4.56
CA PRO A 287 -34.72 -4.38 3.19
C PRO A 287 -34.37 -5.84 2.85
N SER A 288 -35.07 -6.36 1.85
CA SER A 288 -35.25 -7.77 1.47
C SER A 288 -33.99 -8.63 1.26
N LEU A 289 -34.10 -9.90 1.65
CA LEU A 289 -33.10 -10.96 1.47
C LEU A 289 -32.93 -11.37 -0.01
N SER A 290 -31.69 -11.37 -0.50
CA SER A 290 -31.27 -12.19 -1.66
C SER A 290 -30.12 -13.11 -1.25
N SER A 291 -30.25 -14.41 -1.53
CA SER A 291 -29.50 -15.52 -0.94
C SER A 291 -28.12 -15.81 -1.56
N ASN A 292 -27.46 -14.87 -2.23
CA ASN A 292 -26.20 -15.13 -2.94
C ASN A 292 -25.16 -14.04 -2.68
N ILE A 293 -24.64 -13.95 -1.45
CA ILE A 293 -23.51 -13.08 -1.16
C ILE A 293 -22.48 -13.88 -0.37
N ASN A 294 -21.39 -14.20 -1.06
CA ASN A 294 -20.19 -14.78 -0.48
C ASN A 294 -19.50 -13.67 0.32
N PRO A 295 -19.33 -13.77 1.65
CA PRO A 295 -18.62 -12.76 2.42
C PRO A 295 -17.16 -12.79 1.98
N SER A 296 -16.77 -11.87 1.10
CA SER A 296 -15.38 -11.70 0.69
C SER A 296 -14.52 -11.52 1.94
N PHE A 297 -13.57 -12.43 2.13
CA PHE A 297 -12.69 -12.50 3.28
C PHE A 297 -11.64 -11.39 3.18
N TRP A 298 -11.80 -10.33 3.97
CA TRP A 298 -10.89 -9.19 3.96
C TRP A 298 -9.85 -9.30 5.07
N THR A 299 -8.60 -9.50 4.67
CA THR A 299 -7.45 -9.32 5.55
C THR A 299 -6.68 -8.07 5.12
N VAL A 300 -6.75 -6.98 5.89
CA VAL A 300 -5.82 -5.86 5.72
C VAL A 300 -4.51 -6.29 6.38
N ARG A 301 -3.63 -6.94 5.61
CA ARG A 301 -2.27 -7.27 6.07
C ARG A 301 -1.31 -6.18 5.61
N LEU A 302 -1.03 -5.25 6.51
CA LEU A 302 0.13 -4.38 6.43
C LEU A 302 1.35 -5.23 6.83
N LEU A 303 1.91 -5.97 5.86
CA LEU A 303 3.05 -6.86 6.13
C LEU A 303 4.33 -6.03 6.19
N ASP A 304 5.00 -6.10 7.34
CA ASP A 304 6.37 -5.63 7.47
C ASP A 304 7.27 -6.39 6.47
N SER A 305 8.12 -5.66 5.77
CA SER A 305 9.12 -6.26 4.88
C SER A 305 10.41 -6.37 5.67
N PRO A 306 10.92 -7.57 5.96
CA PRO A 306 12.14 -7.73 6.74
C PRO A 306 13.34 -7.33 5.88
N SER A 307 13.79 -6.09 5.98
CA SER A 307 15.11 -5.69 5.48
C SER A 307 15.76 -4.72 6.46
N GLN A 308 16.86 -5.16 7.06
CA GLN A 308 17.69 -4.43 8.00
C GLN A 308 18.31 -3.18 7.35
N ASN A 309 18.41 -2.09 8.13
CA ASN A 309 19.31 -0.95 7.94
C ASN A 309 19.02 0.12 6.88
N VAL A 310 17.77 0.36 6.47
CA VAL A 310 17.42 1.60 5.74
C VAL A 310 16.39 2.40 6.53
N ALA A 311 16.62 3.70 6.68
CA ALA A 311 15.67 4.64 7.26
C ALA A 311 14.41 4.65 6.37
N VAL A 312 13.41 3.87 6.76
CA VAL A 312 12.09 3.83 6.14
C VAL A 312 11.32 5.06 6.59
N PRO A 313 10.72 5.86 5.70
CA PRO A 313 9.65 6.76 6.09
C PRO A 313 8.49 5.96 6.68
N GLU A 314 8.02 6.40 7.83
CA GLU A 314 7.17 5.59 8.69
C GLU A 314 5.74 6.16 8.65
N LEU A 315 4.74 5.28 8.51
CA LEU A 315 3.33 5.68 8.43
C LEU A 315 3.00 6.47 9.70
N GLN A 316 2.56 7.71 9.55
CA GLN A 316 2.28 8.59 10.69
C GLN A 316 0.81 8.55 11.07
N GLU A 317 -0.06 8.53 10.06
CA GLU A 317 -1.50 8.60 10.24
C GLU A 317 -2.24 7.54 9.41
N PHE A 318 -3.17 6.85 10.06
CA PHE A 318 -4.11 5.94 9.42
C PHE A 318 -5.55 6.40 9.68
N LEU A 319 -6.20 6.93 8.65
CA LEU A 319 -7.48 7.64 8.77
C LEU A 319 -8.56 6.98 7.91
N LEU A 320 -9.61 6.48 8.55
CA LEU A 320 -10.80 5.96 7.87
C LEU A 320 -12.00 6.86 8.17
N SER A 321 -12.59 7.46 7.15
CA SER A 321 -13.71 8.41 7.24
C SER A 321 -13.59 9.39 8.42
N PRO A 322 -12.45 10.08 8.60
CA PRO A 322 -12.20 10.90 9.80
C PRO A 322 -13.24 12.02 9.97
N HIS A 323 -13.78 12.55 8.87
CA HIS A 323 -14.82 13.58 8.86
C HIS A 323 -16.18 13.15 9.43
N THR A 324 -16.38 11.84 9.66
CA THR A 324 -17.63 11.32 10.27
C THR A 324 -17.59 11.34 11.80
N VAL A 325 -16.40 11.43 12.40
CA VAL A 325 -16.23 11.36 13.85
C VAL A 325 -16.90 12.55 14.53
N GLY A 326 -17.77 12.28 15.51
CA GLY A 326 -18.47 13.31 16.27
C GLY A 326 -19.70 13.91 15.58
N GLU A 327 -19.92 13.60 14.31
CA GLU A 327 -21.05 14.07 13.53
C GLU A 327 -22.21 13.06 13.58
N SER A 328 -23.38 13.52 14.01
CA SER A 328 -24.60 12.69 14.05
C SER A 328 -25.15 12.44 12.65
N GLY A 329 -25.54 11.20 12.35
CA GLY A 329 -26.14 10.82 11.07
C GLY A 329 -25.16 10.60 9.91
N LEU A 330 -23.88 10.97 10.05
CA LEU A 330 -22.84 10.61 9.08
C LEU A 330 -22.27 9.22 9.36
N THR A 331 -22.06 8.42 8.32
CA THR A 331 -21.49 7.07 8.47
C THR A 331 -20.45 6.79 7.40
N GLY A 332 -19.32 6.22 7.83
CA GLY A 332 -18.20 5.82 6.99
C GLY A 332 -18.29 4.38 6.53
N CYS A 333 -18.57 3.44 7.44
CA CYS A 333 -18.70 2.00 7.15
C CYS A 333 -17.52 1.37 6.38
N ASN A 334 -16.29 1.88 6.54
CA ASN A 334 -15.11 1.28 5.92
C ASN A 334 -14.86 -0.12 6.51
N PHE A 335 -14.49 -1.08 5.65
CA PHE A 335 -14.19 -2.47 6.06
C PHE A 335 -15.29 -3.16 6.88
N TYR A 336 -16.55 -2.89 6.57
CA TYR A 336 -17.69 -3.52 7.22
C TYR A 336 -17.68 -5.05 7.06
N GLY A 337 -17.74 -5.78 8.17
CA GLY A 337 -17.75 -7.25 8.21
C GLY A 337 -16.41 -7.89 7.84
N SER A 338 -15.31 -7.14 7.92
CA SER A 338 -13.98 -7.64 7.58
C SER A 338 -13.55 -8.81 8.47
N GLU A 339 -12.60 -9.61 7.99
CA GLU A 339 -12.06 -10.69 8.81
C GLU A 339 -11.15 -10.13 9.89
N GLU A 340 -10.19 -9.27 9.51
CA GLU A 340 -9.12 -8.90 10.43
C GLU A 340 -8.52 -7.53 10.09
N LEU A 341 -8.32 -6.72 11.12
CA LEU A 341 -7.31 -5.65 11.18
C LEU A 341 -6.25 -6.06 12.19
N GLN A 342 -5.01 -6.21 11.73
CA GLN A 342 -3.85 -6.44 12.60
C GLN A 342 -2.81 -5.37 12.33
N MET A 343 -2.45 -4.64 13.38
CA MET A 343 -1.34 -3.71 13.38
C MET A 343 -0.41 -4.08 14.53
N ASN A 344 0.77 -4.58 14.17
CA ASN A 344 1.80 -4.96 15.14
C ASN A 344 3.18 -4.69 14.54
N GLY A 345 3.99 -3.88 15.22
CA GLY A 345 5.37 -3.67 14.81
C GLY A 345 6.10 -2.60 15.60
N VAL A 346 7.25 -2.97 16.16
CA VAL A 346 8.23 -2.04 16.74
C VAL A 346 9.13 -1.39 15.69
N ASN A 347 9.12 -1.92 14.46
CA ASN A 347 9.94 -1.50 13.32
C ASN A 347 9.03 -1.31 12.09
N GLY A 348 9.58 -0.74 11.01
CA GLY A 348 8.86 -0.60 9.74
C GLY A 348 7.75 0.44 9.80
N TRP A 349 6.64 0.21 9.08
CA TRP A 349 5.54 1.17 8.97
C TRP A 349 4.91 1.58 10.29
N PHE A 350 4.85 0.68 11.26
CA PHE A 350 4.16 0.91 12.52
C PHE A 350 5.00 1.65 13.57
N ALA A 351 6.30 1.83 13.30
CA ALA A 351 7.22 2.39 14.27
C ALA A 351 6.95 3.89 14.58
N GLN A 352 6.63 4.74 13.61
CA GLN A 352 6.20 6.14 13.84
C GLN A 352 4.68 6.34 13.82
N LEU A 353 3.87 5.28 13.69
CA LEU A 353 2.41 5.42 13.65
C LEU A 353 1.92 6.08 14.93
N ASN A 354 1.52 7.35 14.81
CA ASN A 354 1.24 8.20 15.96
C ASN A 354 -0.26 8.43 16.16
N ARG A 355 -1.05 8.27 15.08
CA ARG A 355 -2.48 8.55 15.08
C ARG A 355 -3.27 7.56 14.23
N ILE A 356 -4.30 6.97 14.84
CA ILE A 356 -5.27 6.11 14.18
C ILE A 356 -6.67 6.68 14.40
N VAL A 357 -7.43 6.84 13.31
CA VAL A 357 -8.84 7.22 13.35
C VAL A 357 -9.67 6.21 12.58
N LEU A 358 -10.59 5.55 13.28
CA LEU A 358 -11.64 4.72 12.68
C LEU A 358 -12.96 5.49 12.76
N GLY A 359 -13.43 6.03 11.64
CA GLY A 359 -14.68 6.79 11.55
C GLY A 359 -15.93 5.96 11.80
N ASN A 360 -17.09 6.60 11.73
CA ASN A 360 -18.36 5.99 12.11
C ASN A 360 -18.63 4.69 11.31
N GLY A 361 -18.94 3.60 12.00
CA GLY A 361 -19.23 2.29 11.43
C GLY A 361 -18.03 1.54 10.85
N ALA A 362 -16.81 2.08 10.94
CA ALA A 362 -15.61 1.39 10.46
C ALA A 362 -15.37 0.08 11.22
N PHE A 363 -15.02 -1.00 10.52
CA PHE A 363 -14.80 -2.34 11.10
C PHE A 363 -15.97 -2.92 11.90
N ARG A 364 -17.19 -2.43 11.69
CA ARG A 364 -18.40 -3.01 12.29
C ARG A 364 -18.60 -4.45 11.80
N PHE A 365 -18.93 -5.36 12.71
CA PHE A 365 -18.99 -6.83 12.55
C PHE A 365 -17.66 -7.51 12.17
N ALA A 366 -16.51 -6.86 12.39
CA ALA A 366 -15.23 -7.49 12.13
C ALA A 366 -15.04 -8.76 12.96
N LYS A 367 -14.31 -9.78 12.47
CA LYS A 367 -13.96 -10.91 13.36
C LYS A 367 -12.89 -10.47 14.36
N ARG A 368 -11.88 -9.74 13.91
CA ARG A 368 -10.72 -9.41 14.74
C ARG A 368 -10.18 -8.03 14.45
N VAL A 369 -9.88 -7.26 15.49
CA VAL A 369 -9.21 -5.97 15.41
C VAL A 369 -8.16 -5.91 16.52
N GLU A 370 -6.89 -5.95 16.15
CA GLU A 370 -5.76 -6.07 17.07
C GLU A 370 -4.73 -4.98 16.79
N LEU A 371 -4.51 -4.12 17.79
CA LEU A 371 -3.49 -3.07 17.77
C LEU A 371 -2.49 -3.38 18.87
N HIS A 372 -1.36 -3.97 18.49
CA HIS A 372 -0.32 -4.44 19.40
C HIS A 372 0.98 -3.70 19.17
N THR A 373 1.69 -3.37 20.23
CA THR A 373 3.10 -2.95 20.19
C THR A 373 3.37 -1.86 19.14
N LEU A 374 2.69 -0.72 19.28
CA LEU A 374 2.85 0.46 18.43
C LEU A 374 3.61 1.54 19.23
N PRO A 375 4.94 1.68 19.06
CA PRO A 375 5.79 2.39 20.02
C PRO A 375 5.64 3.91 20.01
N MET A 376 5.08 4.48 18.94
CA MET A 376 4.85 5.93 18.80
C MET A 376 3.38 6.33 18.82
N LEU A 377 2.45 5.37 18.96
CA LEU A 377 1.02 5.69 18.94
C LEU A 377 0.64 6.55 20.15
N THR A 378 0.11 7.74 19.90
CA THR A 378 -0.30 8.70 20.94
C THR A 378 -1.79 8.95 20.96
N GLU A 379 -2.45 8.89 19.80
CA GLU A 379 -3.88 9.15 19.63
C GLU A 379 -4.57 7.99 18.92
N LEU A 380 -5.66 7.51 19.53
CA LEU A 380 -6.56 6.51 18.96
C LEU A 380 -8.00 7.02 19.08
N VAL A 381 -8.71 7.07 17.95
CA VAL A 381 -10.09 7.59 17.88
C VAL A 381 -11.00 6.58 17.21
N PHE A 382 -12.11 6.27 17.89
CA PHE A 382 -13.17 5.39 17.40
C PHE A 382 -14.47 6.20 17.26
N GLY A 383 -14.96 6.32 16.03
CA GLY A 383 -16.23 6.95 15.67
C GLY A 383 -17.43 6.11 16.11
N ASP A 384 -18.63 6.68 15.99
CA ASP A 384 -19.88 6.02 16.37
C ASP A 384 -20.06 4.67 15.65
N ALA A 385 -20.48 3.64 16.38
CA ALA A 385 -20.64 2.27 15.92
C ALA A 385 -19.39 1.64 15.23
N SER A 386 -18.20 2.21 15.40
CA SER A 386 -16.96 1.61 14.92
C SER A 386 -16.57 0.41 15.78
N VAL A 387 -16.07 -0.65 15.13
CA VAL A 387 -15.71 -1.93 15.78
C VAL A 387 -16.87 -2.58 16.55
N ASP A 388 -18.11 -2.18 16.27
CA ASP A 388 -19.31 -2.80 16.84
C ASP A 388 -19.41 -4.27 16.43
N PHE A 389 -19.87 -5.13 17.33
CA PHE A 389 -20.05 -6.56 17.13
C PHE A 389 -18.77 -7.28 16.69
N CYS A 390 -17.61 -6.74 17.06
CA CYS A 390 -16.33 -7.38 16.82
C CYS A 390 -16.22 -8.69 17.64
N THR A 391 -15.66 -9.76 17.07
CA THR A 391 -15.48 -10.99 17.86
C THR A 391 -14.32 -10.86 18.85
N ALA A 392 -13.17 -10.35 18.38
CA ALA A 392 -12.00 -10.15 19.21
C ALA A 392 -11.42 -8.75 18.96
N PHE A 393 -11.39 -7.92 20.00
CA PHE A 393 -10.76 -6.61 19.96
C PHE A 393 -9.65 -6.54 21.01
N SER A 394 -8.46 -6.09 20.62
CA SER A 394 -7.39 -5.93 21.59
C SER A 394 -6.45 -4.76 21.35
N LEU A 395 -6.06 -4.13 22.47
CA LEU A 395 -5.10 -3.04 22.57
C LEU A 395 -4.00 -3.48 23.54
N ILE A 396 -2.80 -3.76 23.02
CA ILE A 396 -1.71 -4.35 23.81
C ILE A 396 -0.42 -3.56 23.56
N ASP A 397 0.35 -3.27 24.62
CA ASP A 397 1.68 -2.66 24.54
C ASP A 397 1.72 -1.29 23.81
N LEU A 398 0.64 -0.50 23.91
CA LEU A 398 0.56 0.85 23.35
C LEU A 398 1.13 1.87 24.33
N THR A 399 2.43 1.77 24.59
CA THR A 399 3.09 2.41 25.74
C THR A 399 3.08 3.95 25.72
N LYS A 400 2.96 4.57 24.54
CA LYS A 400 2.88 6.02 24.38
C LYS A 400 1.46 6.56 24.25
N LEU A 401 0.45 5.70 24.19
CA LEU A 401 -0.94 6.09 23.99
C LEU A 401 -1.39 6.96 25.17
N CYS A 402 -1.77 8.21 24.90
CA CYS A 402 -2.21 9.15 25.93
C CYS A 402 -3.61 9.70 25.66
N LYS A 403 -4.11 9.57 24.42
CA LYS A 403 -5.43 10.01 24.01
C LYS A 403 -6.20 8.85 23.38
N LEU A 404 -7.27 8.42 24.05
CA LEU A 404 -8.24 7.47 23.53
C LEU A 404 -9.63 8.12 23.52
N GLU A 405 -10.18 8.35 22.33
CA GLU A 405 -11.53 8.91 22.16
C GLU A 405 -12.49 7.86 21.62
N LEU A 406 -13.62 7.70 22.29
CA LEU A 406 -14.68 6.75 21.96
C LEU A 406 -15.98 7.53 21.71
N TYR A 407 -16.54 7.44 20.51
CA TYR A 407 -17.77 8.13 20.15
C TYR A 407 -18.95 7.16 20.08
N GLY A 408 -20.12 7.66 20.52
CA GLY A 408 -21.39 6.96 20.39
C GLY A 408 -21.37 5.55 20.95
N SER A 409 -21.80 4.58 20.13
CA SER A 409 -21.92 3.17 20.50
C SER A 409 -20.71 2.31 20.13
N CYS A 410 -19.53 2.86 19.82
CA CYS A 410 -18.38 2.04 19.40
C CYS A 410 -18.08 0.87 20.36
N LEU A 411 -17.55 -0.23 19.84
CA LEU A 411 -17.28 -1.49 20.59
C LEU A 411 -18.54 -2.20 21.12
N ASN A 412 -19.75 -1.75 20.77
CA ASN A 412 -20.99 -2.37 21.25
C ASN A 412 -21.14 -3.80 20.71
N GLY A 413 -21.48 -4.77 21.56
CA GLY A 413 -21.60 -6.18 21.17
C GLY A 413 -20.28 -6.87 20.86
N CYS A 414 -19.14 -6.25 21.20
CA CYS A 414 -17.84 -6.92 21.11
C CYS A 414 -17.83 -8.15 22.03
N ILE A 415 -17.28 -9.28 21.60
CA ILE A 415 -17.34 -10.54 22.37
C ILE A 415 -16.17 -10.63 23.35
N ASP A 416 -14.95 -10.53 22.83
CA ASP A 416 -13.71 -10.60 23.60
C ASP A 416 -12.98 -9.25 23.51
N LEU A 417 -12.83 -8.57 24.64
CA LEU A 417 -12.09 -7.32 24.78
C LEU A 417 -10.85 -7.55 25.64
N LYS A 418 -9.67 -7.27 25.07
CA LYS A 418 -8.39 -7.40 25.76
C LYS A 418 -7.62 -6.09 25.76
N VAL A 419 -7.26 -5.59 26.93
CA VAL A 419 -6.50 -4.34 27.08
C VAL A 419 -5.32 -4.56 28.02
N GLU A 420 -4.10 -4.32 27.55
CA GLU A 420 -2.86 -4.57 28.31
C GLU A 420 -1.80 -3.48 28.06
N ASN A 421 -1.05 -3.11 29.09
CA ASN A 421 0.16 -2.26 29.00
C ASN A 421 -0.05 -0.88 28.33
N LEU A 422 -1.08 -0.13 28.76
CA LEU A 422 -1.39 1.24 28.30
C LEU A 422 -0.83 2.32 29.23
N PHE A 423 0.49 2.31 29.49
CA PHE A 423 1.13 3.03 30.60
C PHE A 423 0.90 4.56 30.67
N LYS A 424 0.73 5.23 29.52
CA LYS A 424 0.52 6.70 29.46
C LYS A 424 -0.94 7.12 29.39
N LEU A 425 -1.86 6.17 29.19
CA LEU A 425 -3.26 6.49 29.08
C LEU A 425 -3.79 6.75 30.50
N LYS A 426 -4.29 7.97 30.73
CA LYS A 426 -4.85 8.37 32.02
C LYS A 426 -6.36 8.49 31.99
N ASN A 427 -6.90 8.94 30.87
CA ASN A 427 -8.33 9.19 30.70
C ASN A 427 -8.80 8.68 29.34
N ILE A 428 -10.04 8.22 29.30
CA ILE A 428 -10.75 7.89 28.06
C ILE A 428 -11.83 8.95 27.85
N ALA A 429 -11.80 9.62 26.70
CA ALA A 429 -12.85 10.57 26.35
C ALA A 429 -14.00 9.82 25.68
N HIS A 430 -15.07 9.53 26.44
CA HIS A 430 -16.31 9.01 25.87
C HIS A 430 -17.24 10.16 25.49
N LYS A 431 -17.53 10.30 24.19
CA LYS A 431 -18.32 11.39 23.61
C LYS A 431 -19.62 10.82 23.05
N LYS A 432 -20.75 11.16 23.67
CA LYS A 432 -22.07 10.70 23.22
C LYS A 432 -22.45 11.38 21.89
N THR A 433 -22.98 10.60 20.95
CA THR A 433 -23.67 11.11 19.75
C THR A 433 -25.17 11.13 20.00
N GLN A 434 -25.88 12.16 19.50
CA GLN A 434 -27.28 12.45 19.87
C GLN A 434 -28.29 11.35 19.49
N GLU A 435 -27.94 10.38 18.63
CA GLU A 435 -28.88 9.38 18.09
C GLU A 435 -28.83 8.01 18.79
N ASN A 436 -27.80 7.67 19.57
CA ASN A 436 -27.57 6.31 20.08
C ASN A 436 -27.52 6.19 21.62
N ASP A 437 -28.39 6.89 22.34
CA ASP A 437 -28.66 6.63 23.78
C ASP A 437 -29.33 5.26 24.05
N ARG A 438 -29.60 4.51 22.97
CA ARG A 438 -30.30 3.23 22.99
C ARG A 438 -29.43 2.14 22.39
N ILE A 439 -28.99 1.28 23.31
CA ILE A 439 -28.52 -0.08 23.14
C ILE A 439 -27.00 -0.24 23.08
N LEU A 440 -26.40 -0.23 24.28
CA LEU A 440 -25.14 -0.93 24.56
C LEU A 440 -25.52 -2.34 25.05
N LYS A 441 -25.10 -3.40 24.37
CA LYS A 441 -25.34 -4.81 24.71
C LYS A 441 -24.05 -5.61 24.70
N SER A 442 -23.95 -6.47 25.71
CA SER A 442 -23.09 -7.65 25.90
C SER A 442 -21.62 -7.59 25.43
N LEU A 443 -20.72 -7.53 26.41
CA LEU A 443 -19.37 -8.11 26.34
C LEU A 443 -19.36 -9.43 27.13
N ASN A 444 -18.85 -10.50 26.53
CA ASN A 444 -18.78 -11.82 27.16
C ASN A 444 -17.56 -11.89 28.08
N ASN A 445 -16.39 -11.48 27.58
CA ASN A 445 -15.12 -11.56 28.30
C ASN A 445 -14.36 -10.23 28.23
N PHE A 446 -13.94 -9.72 29.38
CA PHE A 446 -12.98 -8.62 29.50
C PHE A 446 -11.72 -9.13 30.20
N ILE A 447 -10.57 -9.00 29.54
CA ILE A 447 -9.27 -9.40 30.08
C ILE A 447 -8.37 -8.17 30.16
N SER A 448 -7.93 -7.85 31.38
CA SER A 448 -6.93 -6.81 31.65
C SER A 448 -5.84 -7.36 32.58
N ASN A 449 -4.57 -7.09 32.26
CA ASN A 449 -3.43 -7.39 33.12
C ASN A 449 -2.85 -6.10 33.76
N SER A 450 -1.90 -6.25 34.67
CA SER A 450 -1.33 -5.18 35.50
C SER A 450 -0.62 -4.08 34.69
N ASN A 451 -0.66 -2.84 35.20
CA ASN A 451 -0.14 -1.58 34.63
C ASN A 451 -1.08 -0.77 33.72
N ILE A 452 -2.38 -0.78 34.04
CA ILE A 452 -3.38 0.15 33.49
C ILE A 452 -3.95 0.93 34.67
N ASP A 453 -4.28 2.22 34.46
CA ASP A 453 -4.98 3.02 35.45
C ASP A 453 -6.29 2.32 35.89
N PRO A 454 -6.52 2.11 37.20
CA PRO A 454 -7.76 1.50 37.69
C PRO A 454 -9.04 2.19 37.19
N GLU A 455 -9.01 3.51 36.93
CA GLU A 455 -10.16 4.22 36.37
C GLU A 455 -10.47 3.79 34.92
N ILE A 456 -9.44 3.41 34.15
CA ILE A 456 -9.60 2.89 32.79
C ILE A 456 -10.15 1.47 32.81
N ILE A 457 -9.65 0.63 33.72
CA ILE A 457 -10.19 -0.71 33.94
C ILE A 457 -11.66 -0.61 34.36
N SER A 458 -11.96 0.29 35.32
CA SER A 458 -13.32 0.55 35.76
C SER A 458 -14.19 1.10 34.64
N PHE A 459 -13.67 1.99 33.79
CA PHE A 459 -14.37 2.46 32.59
C PHE A 459 -14.74 1.30 31.69
N PHE A 460 -13.80 0.44 31.26
CA PHE A 460 -14.13 -0.69 30.39
C PHE A 460 -15.06 -1.69 31.08
N GLN A 461 -14.88 -1.97 32.38
CA GLN A 461 -15.78 -2.82 33.16
C GLN A 461 -17.17 -2.22 33.35
N HIS A 462 -17.32 -0.91 33.50
CA HIS A 462 -18.61 -0.23 33.63
C HIS A 462 -19.26 -0.02 32.27
N TYR A 463 -18.47 0.24 31.22
CA TYR A 463 -18.89 0.19 29.83
C TYR A 463 -19.47 -1.20 29.54
N VAL A 464 -18.85 -2.27 30.07
CA VAL A 464 -19.38 -3.65 30.09
C VAL A 464 -20.62 -3.78 31.00
N TRP A 465 -20.63 -3.23 32.22
CA TRP A 465 -21.69 -3.50 33.20
C TRP A 465 -22.99 -2.72 32.96
N TYR A 466 -22.89 -1.47 32.52
CA TYR A 466 -24.01 -0.66 32.04
C TYR A 466 -24.73 -1.35 30.85
N THR A 467 -24.03 -2.20 30.10
CA THR A 467 -24.65 -3.06 29.07
C THR A 467 -25.45 -4.23 29.66
N ARG A 468 -25.08 -4.76 30.84
CA ARG A 468 -25.72 -5.93 31.48
C ARG A 468 -26.96 -5.55 32.31
N GLU A 469 -26.94 -4.44 33.04
CA GLU A 469 -28.07 -4.04 33.91
C GLU A 469 -29.33 -3.64 33.11
N ARG A 470 -29.14 -3.07 31.91
CA ARG A 470 -30.25 -2.79 30.98
C ARG A 470 -30.91 -4.05 30.41
N GLU A 471 -30.22 -5.20 30.39
CA GLU A 471 -30.83 -6.48 29.99
C GLU A 471 -31.77 -6.99 31.08
N ALA A 472 -31.35 -6.97 32.36
CA ALA A 472 -32.17 -7.38 33.50
C ALA A 472 -33.42 -6.50 33.69
N LEU A 473 -33.31 -5.19 33.45
CA LEU A 473 -34.46 -4.27 33.50
C LEU A 473 -35.36 -4.37 32.25
N SER A 474 -34.88 -4.89 31.13
CA SER A 474 -35.69 -5.12 29.93
C SER A 474 -36.44 -6.46 29.92
N GLU A 475 -35.97 -7.46 30.69
CA GLU A 475 -36.67 -8.73 30.89
C GLU A 475 -37.78 -8.65 31.94
N HIS A 476 -37.79 -7.63 32.80
CA HIS A 476 -38.81 -7.45 33.85
C HIS A 476 -39.99 -6.53 33.50
N VAL A 477 -40.09 -6.04 32.25
CA VAL A 477 -41.27 -5.31 31.76
C VAL A 477 -42.06 -6.15 30.74
N HIS A 478 -42.42 -7.38 31.13
CA HIS A 478 -43.58 -8.08 30.59
C HIS A 478 -44.13 -9.02 31.68
N PHE A 479 -45.46 -8.92 31.91
CA PHE A 479 -46.27 -9.51 33.01
C PHE A 479 -46.21 -8.71 34.32
N SER A 480 -47.24 -8.02 34.80
CA SER A 480 -48.67 -8.32 34.77
C SER A 480 -49.53 -7.06 34.71
N GLY A 481 -50.50 -7.06 33.81
CA GLY A 481 -51.49 -6.01 33.65
C GLY A 481 -52.79 -6.61 33.12
N THR A 482 -53.34 -7.59 33.85
CA THR A 482 -54.68 -8.10 33.55
C THR A 482 -55.70 -7.31 34.35
N ILE A 483 -56.12 -6.17 33.79
CA ILE A 483 -57.39 -5.54 34.17
C ILE A 483 -58.50 -6.41 33.55
N ARG A 484 -59.18 -7.22 34.37
CA ARG A 484 -60.54 -7.69 34.07
C ARG A 484 -61.53 -6.78 34.77
N ARG A 485 -62.30 -6.02 33.99
CA ARG A 485 -63.60 -5.45 34.39
C ARG A 485 -64.68 -6.30 33.74
N MET A 486 -65.56 -6.90 34.53
CA MET A 486 -67.01 -7.00 34.25
C MET A 486 -67.75 -7.65 35.42
N VAL A 487 -68.79 -6.92 35.85
CA VAL A 487 -69.81 -7.12 36.91
C VAL A 487 -69.33 -6.97 38.35
#